data_AF-A0A0B6XW82-F1
#
_entry.id   AF-A0A0B6XW82-F1
#
_cell.length_a   1.000
_cell.length_b   1.000
_cell.length_c   1.000
_cell.angle_alpha   90.00
_cell.angle_beta   90.00
_cell.angle_gamma   90.00
#
_symmetry.space_group_name_H-M   'P 1'
#
loop_
_entity.id
_entity.type
_entity.pdbx_description
1 polymer ?
#
loop_
_entity_poly.entity_id
_entity_poly.type
_entity_poly.pdbx_seq_one_letter_code
_entity_poly.pdbx_strand_id
1 'polypeptide(L)'
;GRNKKKISFHWDLLKHVPFMIFCTSNFLFILAFKTAFTFLPAIAMSKGLSKPEAALVLTISGALDTFGRIAAGFIMDLRPLRRFRPYVFNLLLFIIAAASLLIPSLTTFASYSIVCSVYGFMTGAFIAQKMVVLVDILG
;
A
#
# COMPACT_ATOMS: atom_id res chain seq x y z
N GLY A 1 -29.39 -24.36 -16.42
CA GLY A 1 -28.81 -24.83 -15.14
C GLY A 1 -27.52 -24.08 -14.85
N ARG A 2 -27.39 -23.51 -13.65
CA ARG A 2 -26.24 -22.68 -13.23
C ARG A 2 -24.92 -23.47 -13.33
N ASN A 3 -23.99 -22.98 -14.13
CA ASN A 3 -22.66 -23.55 -14.30
C ASN A 3 -21.82 -23.26 -13.03
N LYS A 4 -21.65 -24.24 -12.16
CA LYS A 4 -20.75 -24.16 -10.99
C LYS A 4 -19.31 -24.17 -11.52
N LYS A 5 -18.66 -23.01 -11.65
CA LYS A 5 -17.21 -22.92 -11.84
C LYS A 5 -16.54 -23.64 -10.67
N LYS A 6 -15.99 -24.84 -10.91
CA LYS A 6 -15.10 -25.50 -9.95
C LYS A 6 -13.88 -24.61 -9.78
N ILE A 7 -13.64 -24.11 -8.57
CA ILE A 7 -12.40 -23.44 -8.20
C ILE A 7 -11.37 -24.56 -8.05
N SER A 8 -10.73 -24.97 -9.14
CA SER A 8 -9.57 -25.86 -9.09
C SER A 8 -8.35 -25.04 -8.69
N PHE A 9 -7.69 -25.40 -7.58
CA PHE A 9 -6.39 -24.83 -7.23
C PHE A 9 -5.37 -25.21 -8.31
N HIS A 10 -4.95 -24.24 -9.12
CA HIS A 10 -3.92 -24.44 -10.14
C HIS A 10 -2.54 -24.35 -9.48
N TRP A 11 -2.04 -25.48 -8.98
CA TRP A 11 -0.71 -25.58 -8.35
C TRP A 11 0.43 -25.13 -9.28
N ASP A 12 0.20 -25.09 -10.59
CA ASP A 12 1.16 -24.59 -11.57
C ASP A 12 1.44 -23.08 -11.46
N LEU A 13 0.54 -22.28 -10.89
CA LEU A 13 0.81 -20.86 -10.59
C LEU A 13 2.01 -20.68 -9.64
N LEU A 14 2.19 -21.60 -8.68
CA LEU A 14 3.30 -21.54 -7.73
C LEU A 14 4.66 -21.80 -8.40
N LYS A 15 4.67 -22.37 -9.61
CA LYS A 15 5.89 -22.56 -10.40
C LYS A 15 6.24 -21.30 -11.21
N HIS A 16 5.32 -20.35 -11.36
CA HIS A 16 5.58 -19.10 -12.05
C HIS A 16 6.34 -18.13 -11.13
N VAL A 17 7.61 -17.88 -11.47
CA VAL A 17 8.51 -16.98 -10.74
C VAL A 17 7.92 -15.58 -10.50
N PRO A 18 7.27 -14.91 -11.48
CA PRO A 18 6.68 -13.59 -11.25
C PRO A 18 5.55 -13.60 -10.20
N PHE A 19 4.76 -14.68 -10.17
CA PHE A 19 3.68 -14.85 -9.20
C PHE A 19 4.23 -15.07 -7.78
N MET A 20 5.27 -15.89 -7.64
CA MET A 20 5.94 -16.11 -6.35
C MET A 20 6.55 -14.82 -5.79
N ILE A 21 7.28 -14.06 -6.62
CA ILE A 21 7.85 -12.76 -6.21
C ILE A 21 6.73 -11.83 -5.75
N PHE A 22 5.66 -11.70 -6.53
CA PHE A 22 4.51 -10.86 -6.17
C PHE A 22 3.89 -11.25 -4.83
N CYS A 23 3.67 -12.56 -4.60
CA CYS A 23 3.13 -13.08 -3.36
C CYS A 23 4.05 -12.79 -2.16
N THR A 24 5.35 -13.06 -2.29
CA THR A 24 6.33 -12.79 -1.23
C THR A 24 6.43 -11.30 -0.92
N SER A 25 6.53 -10.44 -1.94
CA SER A 25 6.54 -8.99 -1.76
C SER A 25 5.28 -8.50 -1.06
N ASN A 26 4.11 -9.02 -1.41
CA ASN A 26 2.88 -8.61 -0.75
C ASN A 26 2.78 -9.09 0.70
N PHE A 27 3.26 -10.30 0.97
CA PHE A 27 3.31 -10.83 2.34
C PHE A 27 4.19 -9.94 3.23
N LEU A 28 5.41 -9.63 2.78
CA LEU A 28 6.32 -8.72 3.46
C LEU A 28 5.70 -7.32 3.65
N PHE A 29 5.02 -6.82 2.62
CA PHE A 29 4.34 -5.53 2.68
C PHE A 29 3.26 -5.49 3.75
N ILE A 30 2.40 -6.52 3.84
CA ILE A 30 1.34 -6.57 4.85
C ILE A 30 1.94 -6.59 6.26
N LEU A 31 3.02 -7.35 6.47
CA LEU A 31 3.71 -7.39 7.75
C LEU A 31 4.27 -6.02 8.14
N ALA A 32 5.02 -5.39 7.24
CA ALA A 32 5.60 -4.07 7.46
C ALA A 32 4.53 -2.98 7.65
N PHE A 33 3.47 -3.01 6.85
CA PHE A 33 2.38 -2.05 6.93
C PHE A 33 1.62 -2.15 8.26
N LYS A 34 1.29 -3.37 8.69
CA LYS A 34 0.57 -3.60 9.95
C LYS A 34 1.39 -3.14 11.14
N THR A 35 2.68 -3.49 11.19
CA THR A 35 3.56 -3.03 12.27
C THR A 35 3.70 -1.52 12.23
N ALA A 36 3.98 -0.92 11.08
CA ALA A 36 4.09 0.54 10.95
C ALA A 36 2.82 1.25 11.42
N PHE A 37 1.62 0.82 11.00
CA PHE A 37 0.36 1.43 11.43
C PHE A 37 0.10 1.28 12.94
N THR A 38 0.43 0.14 13.52
CA THR A 38 0.26 -0.09 14.96
C THR A 38 1.24 0.73 15.79
N PHE A 39 2.48 0.89 15.33
CA PHE A 39 3.51 1.64 16.06
C PHE A 39 3.54 3.14 15.74
N LEU A 40 2.87 3.60 14.67
CA LEU A 40 2.89 5.00 14.25
C LEU A 40 2.53 5.97 15.39
N PRO A 41 1.45 5.77 16.17
CA PRO A 41 1.12 6.67 17.27
C PRO A 41 2.14 6.59 18.41
N ALA A 42 2.69 5.40 18.67
CA ALA A 42 3.70 5.20 19.70
C ALA A 42 5.02 5.91 19.37
N ILE A 43 5.44 5.88 18.10
CA ILE A 43 6.62 6.61 17.60
C ILE A 43 6.38 8.12 17.65
N ALA A 44 5.20 8.58 17.24
CA ALA A 44 4.83 9.99 17.34
C ALA A 44 4.91 10.50 18.79
N MET A 45 4.31 9.74 19.73
CA MET A 45 4.34 10.09 21.16
C MET A 45 5.76 10.05 21.76
N SER A 46 6.60 9.08 21.36
CA SER A 46 7.98 9.00 21.87
C SER A 46 8.86 10.16 21.38
N LYS A 47 8.47 10.84 20.30
CA LYS A 47 9.12 12.04 19.76
C LYS A 47 8.56 13.34 20.35
N GLY A 48 7.65 13.25 21.32
CA GLY A 48 7.12 14.40 22.05
C GLY A 48 5.81 14.96 21.50
N LEU A 49 5.16 14.30 20.52
CA LEU A 49 3.80 14.68 20.13
C LEU A 49 2.81 14.31 21.23
N SER A 50 1.80 15.15 21.43
CA SER A 50 0.70 14.85 22.32
C SER A 50 -0.15 13.69 21.79
N LYS A 51 -0.86 13.00 22.70
CA LYS A 51 -1.83 11.95 22.33
C LYS A 51 -2.82 12.38 21.23
N PRO A 52 -3.46 13.57 21.28
CA PRO A 52 -4.37 13.99 20.22
C PRO A 52 -3.64 14.23 18.89
N GLU A 53 -2.43 14.80 18.90
CA GLU A 53 -1.64 14.97 17.67
C GLU A 53 -1.26 13.64 17.03
N ALA A 54 -0.80 12.67 17.82
CA ALA A 54 -0.49 11.33 17.32
C ALA A 54 -1.72 10.62 16.73
N ALA A 55 -2.89 10.78 17.35
CA ALA A 55 -4.15 10.28 16.82
C ALA A 55 -4.54 10.98 15.51
N LEU A 56 -4.38 12.30 15.41
CA LEU A 56 -4.64 13.07 14.21
C LEU A 56 -3.75 12.62 13.03
N VAL A 57 -2.46 12.39 13.26
CA VAL A 57 -1.54 11.87 12.23
C VAL A 57 -2.02 10.52 11.67
N LEU A 58 -2.45 9.62 12.56
CA LEU A 58 -3.02 8.33 12.15
C LEU A 58 -4.31 8.50 11.34
N THR A 59 -5.22 9.37 11.80
CA THR A 59 -6.47 9.67 11.10
C THR A 59 -6.23 10.27 9.72
N ILE A 60 -5.30 11.23 9.61
CA ILE A 60 -4.89 11.81 8.33
C ILE A 60 -4.36 10.71 7.41
N SER A 61 -3.43 9.87 7.88
CA SER A 61 -2.90 8.75 7.09
C SER A 61 -4.01 7.81 6.59
N GLY A 62 -5.00 7.50 7.43
CA GLY A 62 -6.13 6.63 7.05
C GLY A 62 -7.11 7.29 6.07
N ALA A 63 -7.38 8.58 6.22
CA ALA A 63 -8.19 9.35 5.27
C ALA A 63 -7.50 9.39 3.90
N LEU A 64 -6.20 9.70 3.88
CA LEU A 64 -5.41 9.78 2.65
C LEU A 64 -5.24 8.41 1.98
N ASP A 65 -5.16 7.30 2.74
CA ASP A 65 -5.22 5.94 2.18
C ASP A 65 -6.53 5.71 1.41
N THR A 66 -7.65 6.15 1.96
CA THR A 66 -8.95 6.04 1.27
C THR A 66 -8.96 6.85 -0.02
N PHE A 67 -8.50 8.11 0.01
CA PHE A 67 -8.40 8.94 -1.19
C PHE A 67 -7.45 8.37 -2.23
N GLY A 68 -6.29 7.83 -1.80
CA GLY A 68 -5.31 7.19 -2.67
C GLY A 68 -5.90 5.98 -3.41
N ARG A 69 -6.71 5.16 -2.74
CA ARG A 69 -7.42 4.03 -3.37
C ARG A 69 -8.35 4.51 -4.48
N ILE A 70 -9.16 5.52 -4.18
CA ILE A 70 -10.14 6.07 -5.12
C ILE A 70 -9.41 6.66 -6.33
N ALA A 71 -8.43 7.53 -6.09
CA ALA A 71 -7.64 8.17 -7.14
C ALA A 71 -6.93 7.14 -8.03
N ALA A 72 -6.25 6.16 -7.43
CA ALA A 72 -5.56 5.12 -8.19
C ALA A 72 -6.53 4.22 -8.97
N GLY A 73 -7.72 3.94 -8.44
CA GLY A 73 -8.77 3.23 -9.18
C GLY A 73 -9.11 3.93 -10.48
N PHE A 74 -9.43 5.22 -10.42
CA PHE A 74 -9.75 6.02 -11.61
C PHE A 74 -8.56 6.19 -12.56
N ILE A 75 -7.37 6.50 -12.03
CA ILE A 75 -6.17 6.75 -12.84
C ILE A 75 -5.78 5.49 -13.63
N MET A 76 -5.95 4.30 -13.06
CA MET A 76 -5.42 3.06 -13.63
C MET A 76 -6.42 2.35 -14.56
N ASP A 77 -7.64 2.88 -14.65
CA ASP A 77 -8.61 2.55 -15.69
C ASP A 77 -8.33 3.27 -17.02
N LEU A 78 -7.55 4.37 -16.99
CA LEU A 78 -7.13 5.10 -18.17
C LEU A 78 -6.31 4.20 -19.11
N ARG A 79 -6.74 4.12 -20.37
CA ARG A 79 -6.15 3.27 -21.42
C ARG A 79 -4.61 3.36 -21.55
N PRO A 80 -3.96 4.53 -21.55
CA PRO A 80 -2.51 4.61 -21.71
C PRO A 80 -1.74 4.05 -20.50
N LEU A 81 -2.32 4.10 -19.30
CA LEU A 81 -1.65 3.69 -18.06
C LEU A 81 -1.68 2.18 -17.83
N ARG A 82 -2.51 1.43 -18.56
CA ARG A 82 -2.59 -0.03 -18.44
C ARG A 82 -1.26 -0.72 -18.76
N ARG A 83 -0.51 -0.21 -19.75
CA ARG A 83 0.80 -0.77 -20.11
C ARG A 83 1.87 -0.50 -19.04
N PHE A 84 1.69 0.53 -18.21
CA PHE A 84 2.64 0.94 -17.19
C PHE A 84 2.29 0.44 -15.78
N ARG A 85 1.20 -0.33 -15.62
CA ARG A 85 0.76 -0.95 -14.36
C ARG A 85 1.88 -1.56 -13.51
N PRO A 86 2.75 -2.44 -14.04
CA PRO A 86 3.81 -3.04 -13.23
C PRO A 86 4.88 -2.03 -12.79
N TYR A 87 5.17 -1.01 -13.60
CA TYR A 87 6.12 0.05 -13.25
C TYR A 87 5.55 0.96 -12.16
N VAL A 88 4.28 1.35 -12.29
CA VAL A 88 3.56 2.14 -11.27
C VAL A 88 3.51 1.39 -9.95
N PHE A 89 3.24 0.07 -9.97
CA PHE A 89 3.22 -0.76 -8.78
C PHE A 89 4.56 -0.78 -8.04
N ASN A 90 5.67 -0.97 -8.76
CA ASN A 90 7.00 -0.96 -8.15
C ASN A 90 7.39 0.43 -7.63
N LEU A 91 7.03 1.50 -8.35
CA LEU A 91 7.29 2.87 -7.92
C LEU A 91 6.55 3.19 -6.62
N LEU A 92 5.27 2.82 -6.51
CA LEU A 92 4.49 2.98 -5.29
C LEU A 92 5.14 2.25 -4.11
N LEU A 93 5.57 1.00 -4.32
CA LEU A 93 6.25 0.22 -3.28
C LEU A 93 7.53 0.90 -2.79
N PHE A 94 8.34 1.45 -3.71
CA PHE A 94 9.57 2.17 -3.37
C PHE A 94 9.29 3.44 -2.56
N ILE A 95 8.28 4.23 -2.95
CA ILE A 95 7.90 5.46 -2.24
C ILE A 95 7.39 5.11 -0.83
N ILE A 96 6.59 4.06 -0.67
CA ILE A 96 6.10 3.63 0.64
C ILE A 96 7.25 3.20 1.53
N ALA A 97 8.20 2.42 1.01
CA ALA A 97 9.39 2.00 1.76
C ALA A 97 10.25 3.20 2.18
N ALA A 98 10.51 4.14 1.28
CA ALA A 98 11.26 5.36 1.58
C ALA A 98 10.57 6.22 2.65
N ALA A 99 9.26 6.44 2.52
CA ALA A 99 8.48 7.17 3.51
C ALA A 99 8.51 6.48 4.89
N SER A 100 8.41 5.15 4.93
CA SER A 100 8.48 4.38 6.17
C SER A 100 9.82 4.52 6.89
N LEU A 101 10.94 4.59 6.15
CA LEU A 101 12.26 4.84 6.72
C LEU A 101 12.44 6.28 7.23
N LEU A 102 11.70 7.24 6.67
CA LEU A 102 11.73 8.63 7.12
C LEU A 102 10.95 8.87 8.42
N ILE A 103 9.84 8.15 8.66
CA ILE A 103 8.94 8.33 9.82
C ILE A 103 9.67 8.38 11.18
N PRO A 104 10.63 7.49 11.50
CA PRO A 104 11.36 7.52 12.78
C PRO A 104 12.29 8.73 12.95
N SER A 105 12.68 9.38 11.86
CA SER A 105 13.59 10.53 11.84
C SER A 105 12.86 11.87 12.04
N LEU A 106 11.52 11.86 12.02
CA LEU A 106 10.69 13.04 12.17
C LEU A 106 10.60 13.48 13.63
N THR A 107 10.40 14.78 13.84
CA THR A 107 10.38 15.39 15.18
C THR A 107 9.22 16.36 15.40
N THR A 108 8.59 16.87 14.33
CA THR A 108 7.53 17.87 14.42
C THR A 108 6.21 17.34 13.87
N PHE A 109 5.09 17.79 14.45
CA PHE A 109 3.74 17.41 13.98
C PHE A 109 3.52 17.72 12.49
N ALA A 110 4.01 18.86 12.00
CA ALA A 110 3.91 19.22 10.58
C ALA A 110 4.65 18.21 9.69
N SER A 111 5.88 17.81 10.06
CA SER A 111 6.65 16.82 9.31
C SER A 111 5.99 15.45 9.30
N TYR A 112 5.46 15.00 10.44
CA TYR A 112 4.65 13.78 10.55
C TYR A 112 3.41 13.85 9.64
N SER A 113 2.68 14.96 9.68
CA SER A 113 1.45 15.13 8.90
C SER A 113 1.71 15.03 7.40
N ILE A 114 2.77 15.68 6.90
CA ILE A 114 3.14 15.65 5.48
C ILE A 114 3.57 14.23 5.06
N VAL A 115 4.51 13.62 5.79
CA VAL A 115 5.05 12.30 5.43
C VAL A 115 3.98 11.22 5.56
N CYS A 116 3.16 11.24 6.61
CA CYS A 116 2.06 10.29 6.79
C CYS A 116 0.93 10.48 5.77
N SER A 117 0.70 11.71 5.29
CA SER A 117 -0.24 11.95 4.19
C SER A 117 0.21 11.28 2.91
N VAL A 118 1.49 11.46 2.54
CA VAL A 118 2.10 10.81 1.37
C VAL A 118 2.10 9.29 1.54
N TYR A 119 2.55 8.80 2.70
CA TYR A 119 2.58 7.38 3.01
C TYR A 119 1.19 6.73 2.93
N GLY A 120 0.17 7.35 3.52
CA GLY A 120 -1.23 6.92 3.45
C GLY A 120 -1.72 6.86 2.01
N PHE A 121 -1.61 7.97 1.27
CA PHE A 121 -2.06 8.05 -0.12
C PHE A 121 -1.40 7.00 -1.02
N MET A 122 -0.08 6.84 -0.92
CA MET A 122 0.66 5.89 -1.74
C MET A 122 0.32 4.45 -1.38
N THR A 123 0.12 4.16 -0.09
CA THR A 123 -0.35 2.83 0.34
C THR A 123 -1.73 2.51 -0.21
N GLY A 124 -2.66 3.47 -0.14
CA GLY A 124 -3.99 3.31 -0.71
C GLY A 124 -3.94 2.99 -2.20
N ALA A 125 -3.13 3.74 -2.94
CA ALA A 125 -2.90 3.52 -4.35
C ALA A 125 -2.31 2.12 -4.65
N PHE A 126 -1.33 1.69 -3.84
CA PHE A 126 -0.71 0.37 -3.96
C PHE A 126 -1.70 -0.77 -3.72
N ILE A 127 -2.53 -0.66 -2.67
CA ILE A 127 -3.54 -1.67 -2.34
C ILE A 127 -4.57 -1.81 -3.47
N ALA A 128 -5.02 -0.69 -4.05
CA ALA A 128 -5.92 -0.69 -5.19
C ALA A 128 -5.30 -1.37 -6.43
N GLN A 129 -4.03 -1.07 -6.72
CA GLN A 129 -3.31 -1.65 -7.86
C GLN A 129 -2.93 -3.11 -7.71
N LYS A 130 -2.73 -3.58 -6.48
CA LYS A 130 -2.34 -4.96 -6.21
C LYS A 130 -3.26 -5.97 -6.90
N MET A 131 -4.57 -5.78 -6.81
CA MET A 131 -5.54 -6.70 -7.40
C MET A 131 -5.49 -6.66 -8.93
N VAL A 132 -5.24 -5.49 -9.50
CA VAL A 132 -5.14 -5.29 -10.95
C VAL A 132 -3.91 -6.02 -11.50
N VAL A 133 -2.74 -5.83 -10.88
CA VAL A 133 -1.50 -6.51 -11.26
C VAL A 133 -1.62 -8.02 -11.08
N LEU A 134 -2.29 -8.48 -10.01
CA LEU A 134 -2.53 -9.90 -9.81
C LEU A 134 -3.36 -10.50 -10.96
N VAL A 135 -4.45 -9.84 -11.37
CA VAL A 135 -5.24 -10.29 -12.53
C VAL A 135 -4.39 -10.31 -13.80
N ASP A 136 -3.58 -9.28 -14.03
CA ASP A 136 -2.69 -9.21 -15.19
C ASP A 136 -1.63 -10.34 -15.21
N ILE A 137 -1.19 -10.83 -14.04
CA ILE A 137 -0.28 -11.99 -13.91
C ILE A 137 -1.01 -13.32 -14.17
N LEU A 138 -2.28 -13.41 -13.81
CA LEU A 138 -3.08 -14.64 -13.90
C LEU A 138 -3.69 -14.89 -15.28
N GLY A 139 -3.90 -13.82 -16.08
CA GLY A 139 -4.55 -13.89 -17.39
C GLY A 139 -6.05 -13.68 -17.33
#